data_AF-A0A2K2BKT1-F1
#
_entry.id   AF-A0A2K2BKT1-F1
#
_cell.length_a   1.000
_cell.length_b   1.000
_cell.length_c   1.000
_cell.angle_alpha   90.00
_cell.angle_beta   90.00
_cell.angle_gamma   90.00
#
_symmetry.space_group_name_H-M   'P 1'
#
loop_
_entity.id
_entity.type
_entity.pdbx_description
1 polymer ?
#
loop_
_entity_poly.entity_id
_entity_poly.type
_entity_poly.pdbx_seq_one_letter_code
_entity_poly.pdbx_strand_id
1 'polypeptide(L)'
;MQCRSAIFLDVVAITALIIYVTRVALGYKQTWDRYQLLVNKTLYEKTLASGFGSVHFLLDASEQQQYKEAILAYAILLKETNGQVACHRSVGDECERFLYDVFKVKVEMPVEEAMNTLIRLGLVIETPIDGRGTRLQAVPCEKAHEILKERWNSLLC
;
A
#
# COMPACT_ATOMS: atom_id res chain seq x y z
N MET A 1 73.97 39.80 21.97
CA MET A 1 72.88 39.97 20.97
C MET A 1 72.33 38.65 20.41
N GLN A 2 72.93 37.48 20.67
CA GLN A 2 72.49 36.19 20.09
C GLN A 2 71.13 35.66 20.61
N CYS A 3 70.84 35.75 21.92
CA CYS A 3 69.65 35.12 22.53
C CYS A 3 68.30 35.70 22.08
N ARG A 4 68.26 36.97 21.67
CA ARG A 4 66.99 37.63 21.29
C ARG A 4 66.48 37.14 19.93
N SER A 5 67.36 36.75 19.02
CA SER A 5 66.99 36.25 17.69
C SER A 5 66.40 34.84 17.68
N ALA A 6 66.87 33.95 18.57
CA ALA A 6 66.38 32.58 18.68
C ALA A 6 64.92 32.51 19.14
N ILE A 7 64.55 33.36 20.12
CA ILE A 7 63.17 33.44 20.63
C ILE A 7 62.20 33.89 19.54
N PHE A 8 62.59 34.82 18.67
CA PHE A 8 61.73 35.25 17.55
C PHE A 8 61.52 34.14 16.51
N LEU A 9 62.56 33.35 16.21
CA LEU A 9 62.47 32.21 15.30
C LEU A 9 61.53 31.13 15.84
N ASP A 10 61.62 30.81 17.13
CA ASP A 10 60.72 29.84 17.76
C ASP A 10 59.27 30.31 17.75
N VAL A 11 59.01 31.60 18.03
CA VAL A 11 57.65 32.16 17.97
C VAL A 11 57.08 32.08 16.56
N VAL A 12 57.87 32.38 15.53
CA VAL A 12 57.44 32.27 14.13
C VAL A 12 57.14 30.81 13.76
N ALA A 13 57.99 29.86 14.17
CA ALA A 13 57.80 28.44 13.92
C ALA A 13 56.52 27.91 14.60
N ILE A 14 56.29 28.26 15.86
CA ILE A 14 55.09 27.87 16.62
C ILE A 14 53.84 28.44 15.97
N THR A 15 53.87 29.71 15.55
CA THR A 15 52.72 30.36 14.90
C THR A 15 52.38 29.70 13.58
N ALA A 16 53.39 29.37 12.76
CA ALA A 16 53.21 28.64 11.51
C ALA A 16 52.60 27.25 11.74
N LEU A 17 53.05 26.54 12.79
CA LEU A 17 52.52 25.23 13.16
C LEU A 17 51.04 25.30 13.58
N ILE A 18 50.67 26.29 14.40
CA ILE A 18 49.28 26.49 14.84
C ILE A 18 48.37 26.78 13.65
N ILE A 19 48.80 27.63 12.72
CA ILE A 19 48.04 27.96 11.51
C ILE A 19 47.82 26.70 10.65
N TYR A 20 48.86 25.89 10.47
CA TYR A 20 48.78 24.65 9.70
C TYR A 20 47.80 23.64 10.32
N VAL A 21 47.93 23.38 11.63
CA VAL A 21 47.04 22.46 12.35
C VAL A 21 45.59 22.93 12.30
N THR A 22 45.35 24.23 12.46
CA THR A 22 43.99 24.81 12.39
C THR A 22 43.36 24.62 11.02
N ARG A 23 44.14 24.83 9.93
CA ARG A 23 43.66 24.63 8.56
C ARG A 23 43.26 23.17 8.30
N VAL A 24 44.07 22.23 8.76
CA VAL A 24 43.79 20.79 8.61
C VAL A 24 42.55 20.40 9.42
N ALA A 25 42.45 20.83 10.67
CA ALA A 25 41.31 20.50 11.53
C ALA A 25 39.99 21.09 11.02
N LEU A 26 39.98 22.34 10.53
CA LEU A 26 38.79 22.96 9.94
C LEU A 26 38.35 22.26 8.65
N GLY A 27 39.31 21.86 7.80
CA GLY A 27 39.02 21.08 6.59
C GLY A 27 38.38 19.74 6.92
N TYR A 28 38.95 19.01 7.89
CA TYR A 28 38.37 17.75 8.35
C TYR A 28 36.95 17.94 8.89
N LYS A 29 36.71 18.91 9.77
CA LYS A 29 35.38 19.16 10.34
C LYS A 29 34.33 19.47 9.27
N GLN A 30 34.65 20.33 8.30
CA GLN A 30 33.73 20.67 7.22
C GLN A 30 33.36 19.45 6.37
N THR A 31 34.33 18.60 6.07
CA THR A 31 34.10 17.37 5.31
C THR A 31 33.25 16.39 6.12
N TRP A 32 33.54 16.19 7.41
CA TRP A 32 32.77 15.34 8.31
C TRP A 32 31.31 15.80 8.48
N ASP A 33 31.06 17.09 8.71
CA ASP A 33 29.71 17.65 8.84
C ASP A 33 28.91 17.47 7.55
N ARG A 34 29.56 17.69 6.40
CA ARG A 34 28.96 17.46 5.08
C ARG A 34 28.61 15.98 4.89
N TYR A 35 29.51 15.06 5.23
CA TYR A 35 29.23 13.62 5.16
C TYR A 35 28.06 13.23 6.07
N GLN A 36 27.99 13.72 7.31
CA GLN A 36 26.87 13.44 8.20
C GLN A 36 25.55 14.00 7.66
N LEU A 37 25.56 15.20 7.08
CA LEU A 37 24.36 15.79 6.48
C LEU A 37 23.89 14.97 5.27
N LEU A 38 24.81 14.58 4.39
CA LEU A 38 24.49 13.77 3.21
C LEU A 38 24.00 12.37 3.59
N VAL A 39 24.64 11.70 4.55
CA VAL A 39 24.21 10.36 5.00
C VAL A 39 22.83 10.43 5.66
N ASN A 40 22.59 11.40 6.55
CA ASN A 40 21.26 11.57 7.16
C ASN A 40 20.19 11.89 6.12
N LYS A 41 20.48 12.81 5.18
CA LYS A 41 19.53 13.16 4.11
C LYS A 41 19.23 11.97 3.20
N THR A 42 20.26 11.21 2.80
CA THR A 42 20.07 10.03 1.94
C THR A 42 19.36 8.89 2.66
N LEU A 43 19.61 8.66 3.95
CA LEU A 43 18.86 7.69 4.77
C LEU A 43 17.40 8.12 4.96
N TYR A 44 17.16 9.42 5.17
CA TYR A 44 15.83 9.98 5.32
C TYR A 44 15.03 9.89 4.01
N GLU A 45 15.63 10.26 2.89
CA GLU A 45 15.03 10.11 1.55
C GLU A 45 14.77 8.65 1.20
N LYS A 46 15.70 7.73 1.50
CA LYS A 46 15.49 6.29 1.31
C LYS A 46 14.39 5.74 2.22
N THR A 47 14.31 6.17 3.47
CA THR A 47 13.25 5.75 4.41
C THR A 47 11.88 6.30 3.99
N LEU A 48 11.81 7.56 3.56
CA LEU A 48 10.59 8.15 3.01
C LEU A 48 10.13 7.43 1.73
N ALA A 49 11.05 7.20 0.78
CA ALA A 49 10.74 6.53 -0.48
C ALA A 49 10.36 5.06 -0.27
N SER A 50 11.04 4.35 0.65
CA SER A 50 10.79 2.93 0.92
C SER A 50 9.56 2.72 1.81
N GLY A 51 9.33 3.57 2.81
CA GLY A 51 8.25 3.40 3.79
C GLY A 51 6.90 3.86 3.27
N PHE A 52 6.84 5.04 2.64
CA PHE A 52 5.56 5.57 2.13
C PHE A 52 5.12 4.83 0.85
N GLY A 53 6.07 4.44 0.00
CA GLY A 53 5.80 3.65 -1.20
C GLY A 53 5.29 2.24 -0.89
N SER A 54 5.81 1.58 0.15
CA SER A 54 5.33 0.25 0.56
C SER A 54 3.95 0.30 1.22
N VAL A 55 3.64 1.33 2.02
CA VAL A 55 2.29 1.51 2.59
C VAL A 55 1.27 1.81 1.49
N HIS A 56 1.58 2.72 0.56
CA HIS A 56 0.69 3.00 -0.58
C HIS A 56 0.48 1.75 -1.45
N PHE A 57 1.54 0.98 -1.70
CA PHE A 57 1.44 -0.29 -2.42
C PHE A 57 0.57 -1.31 -1.70
N LEU A 58 0.70 -1.45 -0.37
CA LEU A 58 -0.13 -2.36 0.41
C LEU A 58 -1.60 -1.91 0.45
N LEU A 59 -1.85 -0.60 0.54
CA LEU A 59 -3.19 -0.04 0.44
C LEU A 59 -3.81 -0.32 -0.92
N ASP A 60 -3.11 -0.01 -2.02
CA ASP A 60 -3.57 -0.30 -3.38
C ASP A 60 -3.78 -1.80 -3.60
N ALA A 61 -2.86 -2.63 -3.11
CA ALA A 61 -2.97 -4.09 -3.24
C ALA A 61 -4.15 -4.64 -2.43
N SER A 62 -4.41 -4.09 -1.24
CA SER A 62 -5.56 -4.45 -0.41
C SER A 62 -6.87 -4.03 -1.06
N GLU A 63 -6.93 -2.84 -1.66
CA GLU A 63 -8.11 -2.36 -2.38
C GLU A 63 -8.38 -3.24 -3.63
N GLN A 64 -7.35 -3.51 -4.43
CA GLN A 64 -7.45 -4.41 -5.57
C GLN A 64 -7.87 -5.83 -5.18
N GLN A 65 -7.45 -6.30 -4.01
CA GLN A 65 -7.81 -7.61 -3.49
C GLN A 65 -9.32 -7.68 -3.19
N GLN A 66 -9.88 -6.66 -2.54
CA GLN A 66 -11.31 -6.57 -2.27
C GLN A 66 -12.16 -6.61 -3.56
N TYR A 67 -11.70 -5.94 -4.63
CA TYR A 67 -12.41 -5.98 -5.92
C TYR A 67 -12.37 -7.37 -6.57
N LYS A 68 -11.24 -8.07 -6.50
CA LYS A 68 -11.13 -9.44 -7.05
C LYS A 68 -12.07 -10.39 -6.32
N GLU A 69 -12.15 -10.27 -5.01
CA GLU A 69 -13.05 -11.06 -4.17
C GLU A 69 -14.53 -10.78 -4.50
N ALA A 70 -14.91 -9.51 -4.63
CA ALA A 70 -16.26 -9.13 -5.05
C ALA A 70 -16.62 -9.67 -6.45
N ILE A 71 -15.72 -9.57 -7.42
CA ILE A 71 -15.94 -10.10 -8.78
C ILE A 71 -16.09 -11.63 -8.75
N LEU A 72 -15.28 -12.33 -7.97
CA LEU A 72 -15.36 -13.78 -7.83
C LEU A 72 -16.71 -14.20 -7.23
N ALA A 73 -17.13 -13.57 -6.14
CA ALA A 73 -18.43 -13.84 -5.51
C ALA A 73 -19.59 -13.58 -6.50
N TYR A 74 -19.52 -12.49 -7.26
CA TYR A 74 -20.52 -12.17 -8.29
C TYR A 74 -20.56 -13.23 -9.41
N ALA A 75 -19.40 -13.69 -9.89
CA ALA A 75 -19.33 -14.71 -10.94
C ALA A 75 -19.92 -16.06 -10.48
N ILE A 76 -19.65 -16.46 -9.24
CA ILE A 76 -20.24 -17.67 -8.64
C ILE A 76 -21.75 -17.52 -8.50
N LEU A 77 -22.26 -16.39 -8.01
CA LEU A 77 -23.70 -16.13 -7.94
C LEU A 77 -24.39 -16.13 -9.32
N LEU A 78 -23.73 -15.60 -10.34
CA LEU A 78 -24.25 -15.61 -11.70
C LEU A 78 -24.33 -17.04 -12.26
N LYS A 79 -23.35 -17.89 -11.94
CA LYS A 79 -23.36 -19.32 -12.28
C LYS A 79 -24.46 -20.08 -11.53
N GLU A 80 -24.70 -19.73 -10.27
CA GLU A 80 -25.68 -20.38 -9.38
C GLU A 80 -27.12 -19.83 -9.54
N THR A 81 -27.36 -18.95 -10.53
CA THR A 81 -28.68 -18.39 -10.87
C THR A 81 -29.67 -19.44 -11.45
N ASN A 82 -29.47 -20.72 -11.13
CA ASN A 82 -30.42 -21.83 -11.34
C ASN A 82 -31.30 -22.11 -10.09
N GLY A 83 -31.55 -21.09 -9.26
CA GLY A 83 -32.72 -21.09 -8.37
C GLY A 83 -32.49 -21.55 -6.93
N GLN A 84 -31.25 -21.64 -6.45
CA GLN A 84 -31.01 -21.97 -5.05
C GLN A 84 -31.09 -20.74 -4.14
N VAL A 85 -31.56 -20.98 -2.91
CA VAL A 85 -31.47 -20.04 -1.78
C VAL A 85 -30.01 -19.99 -1.36
N ALA A 86 -29.22 -19.14 -2.02
CA ALA A 86 -27.82 -18.97 -1.68
C ALA A 86 -27.71 -18.14 -0.40
N CYS A 87 -27.19 -18.76 0.66
CA CYS A 87 -26.72 -18.05 1.85
C CYS A 87 -25.32 -17.50 1.58
N HIS A 88 -24.96 -16.36 2.19
CA HIS A 88 -23.63 -15.74 2.06
C HIS A 88 -22.51 -16.77 2.26
N ARG A 89 -22.62 -17.61 3.30
CA ARG A 89 -21.64 -18.66 3.59
C ARG A 89 -21.47 -19.68 2.45
N SER A 90 -22.57 -20.10 1.82
CA SER A 90 -22.51 -21.07 0.72
C SER A 90 -21.80 -20.50 -0.51
N VAL A 91 -21.96 -19.20 -0.76
CA VAL A 91 -21.23 -18.51 -1.84
C VAL A 91 -19.74 -18.46 -1.52
N GLY A 92 -19.40 -18.19 -0.26
CA GLY A 92 -18.01 -18.17 0.22
C GLY A 92 -17.33 -19.52 0.04
N ASP A 93 -17.96 -20.60 0.51
CA ASP A 93 -17.42 -21.97 0.40
C ASP A 93 -17.19 -22.36 -1.07
N GLU A 94 -18.09 -21.97 -1.98
CA GLU A 94 -17.94 -22.24 -3.42
C GLU A 94 -16.83 -21.39 -4.05
N CYS A 95 -16.61 -20.15 -3.59
CA CYS A 95 -15.47 -19.33 -4.00
C CYS A 95 -14.13 -19.96 -3.57
N GLU A 96 -14.03 -20.41 -2.32
CA GLU A 96 -12.84 -21.06 -1.79
C GLU A 96 -12.54 -22.36 -2.54
N ARG A 97 -13.59 -23.15 -2.79
CA ARG A 97 -13.50 -24.37 -3.57
C ARG A 97 -13.03 -24.08 -5.00
N PHE A 98 -13.58 -23.07 -5.65
CA PHE A 98 -13.16 -22.66 -6.99
C PHE A 98 -11.68 -22.26 -7.03
N LEU A 99 -11.22 -21.46 -6.06
CA LEU A 99 -9.82 -21.04 -5.95
C LEU A 99 -8.89 -22.23 -5.73
N TYR A 100 -9.29 -23.19 -4.89
CA TYR A 100 -8.52 -24.40 -4.65
C TYR A 100 -8.50 -25.33 -5.87
N ASP A 101 -9.62 -25.48 -6.57
CA ASP A 101 -9.71 -26.39 -7.70
C ASP A 101 -8.90 -25.87 -8.89
N VAL A 102 -8.99 -24.58 -9.21
CA VAL A 102 -8.31 -23.95 -10.36
C VAL A 102 -6.86 -23.60 -10.07
N PHE A 103 -6.57 -23.01 -8.90
CA PHE A 103 -5.25 -22.45 -8.60
C PHE A 103 -4.49 -23.22 -7.52
N LYS A 104 -5.12 -24.21 -6.86
CA LYS A 104 -4.53 -24.96 -5.73
C LYS A 104 -4.11 -24.06 -4.56
N VAL A 105 -4.79 -22.93 -4.41
CA VAL A 105 -4.58 -21.99 -3.30
C VAL A 105 -5.70 -22.16 -2.29
N LYS A 106 -5.34 -22.35 -1.02
CA LYS A 106 -6.29 -22.30 0.09
C LYS A 106 -6.36 -20.86 0.59
N VAL A 107 -7.54 -20.25 0.47
CA VAL A 107 -7.82 -18.88 0.90
C VAL A 107 -9.06 -18.94 1.79
N GLU A 108 -9.13 -18.06 2.78
CA GLU A 108 -10.35 -17.79 3.54
C GLU A 108 -11.05 -16.61 2.87
N MET A 109 -12.24 -16.83 2.34
CA MET A 109 -12.93 -15.82 1.55
C MET A 109 -13.70 -14.86 2.47
N PRO A 110 -13.45 -13.53 2.43
CA PRO A 110 -14.23 -12.55 3.18
C PRO A 110 -15.58 -12.30 2.50
N VAL A 111 -16.43 -13.33 2.45
CA VAL A 111 -17.67 -13.31 1.68
C VAL A 111 -18.62 -12.21 2.13
N GLU A 112 -18.65 -11.87 3.42
CA GLU A 112 -19.53 -10.81 3.91
C GLU A 112 -19.17 -9.42 3.37
N GLU A 113 -17.87 -9.10 3.30
CA GLU A 113 -17.40 -7.83 2.74
C GLU A 113 -17.64 -7.76 1.23
N ALA A 114 -17.39 -8.87 0.54
CA ALA A 114 -17.66 -9.01 -0.88
C ALA A 114 -19.16 -8.84 -1.19
N MET A 115 -20.03 -9.53 -0.45
CA MET A 115 -21.49 -9.44 -0.62
C MET A 115 -22.02 -8.04 -0.32
N ASN A 116 -21.60 -7.44 0.79
CA ASN A 116 -21.97 -6.06 1.12
C ASN A 116 -21.55 -5.07 0.03
N THR A 117 -20.36 -5.27 -0.55
CA THR A 117 -19.87 -4.42 -1.65
C THR A 117 -20.74 -4.59 -2.90
N LEU A 118 -21.11 -5.82 -3.26
CA LEU A 118 -21.97 -6.09 -4.41
C LEU A 118 -23.40 -5.55 -4.23
N ILE A 119 -23.99 -5.73 -3.05
CA ILE A 119 -25.30 -5.17 -2.71
C ILE A 119 -25.24 -3.63 -2.75
N ARG A 120 -24.20 -3.03 -2.16
CA ARG A 120 -23.99 -1.57 -2.20
C ARG A 120 -23.86 -1.05 -3.62
N LEU A 121 -23.24 -1.81 -4.52
CA LEU A 121 -23.11 -1.48 -5.94
C LEU A 121 -24.40 -1.74 -6.75
N GLY A 122 -25.40 -2.40 -6.18
CA GLY A 122 -26.64 -2.79 -6.87
C GLY A 122 -26.48 -4.00 -7.79
N LEU A 123 -25.39 -4.76 -7.65
CA LEU A 123 -25.07 -5.93 -8.48
C LEU A 123 -25.69 -7.22 -7.95
N VAL A 124 -26.06 -7.24 -6.67
CA VAL A 124 -26.78 -8.34 -6.03
C VAL A 124 -28.03 -7.79 -5.37
N ILE A 125 -29.14 -8.50 -5.57
CA ILE A 125 -30.42 -8.21 -4.94
C ILE A 125 -30.64 -9.25 -3.85
N GLU A 126 -30.83 -8.75 -2.63
CA GLU A 126 -31.19 -9.54 -1.48
C GLU A 126 -32.72 -9.50 -1.31
N THR A 127 -33.40 -10.63 -1.50
CA THR A 127 -34.86 -10.73 -1.29
C THR A 127 -35.16 -11.65 -0.12
N PRO A 128 -35.88 -11.19 0.92
CA PRO A 128 -36.31 -12.05 2.00
C PRO A 128 -37.36 -13.04 1.48
N ILE A 129 -37.20 -14.32 1.78
CA ILE A 129 -38.22 -15.35 1.54
C ILE A 129 -38.92 -15.60 2.87
N ASP A 130 -40.25 -15.41 2.87
CA ASP A 130 -41.15 -15.62 4.02
C ASP A 130 -40.77 -16.85 4.86
N GLY A 131 -40.08 -16.59 5.98
CA GLY A 131 -39.76 -17.56 7.03
C GLY A 131 -38.71 -18.63 6.72
N ARG A 132 -38.06 -18.65 5.54
CA ARG A 132 -37.06 -19.69 5.16
C ARG A 132 -35.65 -19.19 4.91
N GLY A 133 -35.44 -17.88 4.88
CA GLY A 133 -34.11 -17.27 4.72
C GLY A 133 -34.09 -16.19 3.65
N THR A 134 -32.89 -15.85 3.23
CA THR A 134 -32.64 -14.80 2.24
C THR A 134 -32.27 -15.40 0.90
N ARG A 135 -32.90 -14.93 -0.19
CA ARG A 135 -32.47 -15.24 -1.54
C ARG A 135 -31.52 -14.16 -2.05
N LEU A 136 -30.30 -14.57 -2.33
CA LEU A 136 -29.35 -13.75 -3.07
C LEU A 136 -29.49 -14.03 -4.56
N GLN A 137 -29.68 -12.98 -5.34
CA GLN A 137 -29.72 -13.07 -6.80
C GLN A 137 -28.74 -12.06 -7.40
N ALA A 138 -27.80 -12.55 -8.21
CA ALA A 138 -26.97 -11.67 -9.03
C ALA A 138 -27.80 -11.03 -10.14
N VAL A 139 -27.59 -9.74 -10.35
CA VAL A 139 -28.12 -9.02 -11.50
C VAL A 139 -27.39 -9.52 -12.75
N PRO A 140 -28.07 -9.81 -13.88
CA PRO A 140 -27.40 -10.21 -15.11
C PRO A 140 -26.41 -9.15 -15.61
N CYS A 141 -25.34 -9.58 -16.30
CA CYS A 141 -24.25 -8.70 -16.74
C CYS A 141 -24.72 -7.46 -17.53
N GLU A 142 -25.76 -7.59 -18.36
CA GLU A 142 -26.31 -6.46 -19.14
C GLU A 142 -26.84 -5.35 -18.23
N LYS A 143 -27.69 -5.71 -17.26
CA LYS A 143 -28.25 -4.76 -16.28
C LYS A 143 -27.18 -4.26 -15.31
N ALA A 144 -26.24 -5.13 -14.91
CA ALA A 144 -25.12 -4.74 -14.07
C ALA A 144 -24.28 -3.62 -14.72
N HIS A 145 -24.04 -3.71 -16.04
CA HIS A 145 -23.32 -2.67 -16.77
C HIS A 145 -24.06 -1.34 -16.76
N GLU A 146 -25.38 -1.35 -16.98
CA GLU A 146 -26.20 -0.13 -16.93
C GLU A 146 -26.16 0.52 -15.55
N ILE A 147 -26.34 -0.25 -14.48
CA ILE A 147 -26.30 0.23 -13.09
C ILE A 147 -24.95 0.89 -12.79
N LEU A 148 -23.84 0.23 -13.16
CA LEU A 148 -22.50 0.77 -12.93
C LEU A 148 -22.25 2.03 -13.76
N LYS A 149 -22.74 2.07 -15.00
CA LYS A 149 -22.61 3.23 -15.89
C LYS A 149 -23.38 4.44 -15.38
N GLU A 150 -24.62 4.26 -14.94
CA GLU A 150 -25.43 5.33 -14.34
C GLU A 150 -24.77 5.87 -13.07
N ARG A 151 -24.30 4.97 -12.19
CA ARG A 151 -23.59 5.37 -10.98
C ARG A 151 -22.31 6.13 -11.26
N TRP A 152 -21.52 5.67 -12.23
CA TRP A 152 -20.31 6.36 -12.66
C TRP A 152 -20.61 7.76 -13.19
N ASN A 153 -21.64 7.90 -14.03
CA ASN A 153 -22.07 9.19 -14.56
C ASN A 153 -22.52 10.14 -13.44
N SER A 154 -23.17 9.63 -12.39
CA SER A 154 -23.60 10.44 -11.25
C SER A 154 -22.44 11.01 -10.39
N LEU A 155 -21.25 10.41 -10.45
CA LEU A 155 -20.07 10.88 -9.72
C LEU A 155 -19.24 11.90 -10.50
N LEU A 156 -19.41 11.94 -11.82
CA LEU A 156 -18.70 12.86 -12.73
C LEU A 156 -19.45 14.18 -12.97
N CYS A 157 -20.68 14.30 -12.46
CA CYS A 157 -21.46 15.55 -12.45
C CYS A 157 -21.30 16.28 -11.11
#